data_AF-A0A7C1CNK0-F1
#
_entry.id   AF-A0A7C1CNK0-F1
#
_cell.length_a   1.000
_cell.length_b   1.000
_cell.length_c   1.000
_cell.angle_alpha   90.00
_cell.angle_beta   90.00
_cell.angle_gamma   90.00
#
_symmetry.space_group_name_H-M   'P 1'
#
loop_
_entity.id
_entity.type
_entity.pdbx_description
1 polymer ?
#
loop_
_entity_poly.entity_id
_entity_poly.type
_entity_poly.pdbx_seq_one_letter_code
_entity_poly.pdbx_strand_id
1 'polypeptide(L)'
;MDILNKATKSGILVMVLSISFFSPWSGLIVEGSPSTIINGSEQEILSANDDFYHNSSATFFATVNSLQPSIETRKITVTAYSSTPDQTDDSPFITASGAWVYDGVIASNFLPFGTKVRFPELFRDKVFTVDDKMHERFTDTRVDIWFPDRESAQEFGIKETIMEILE
;
A
#
# COMPACT_ATOMS: atom_id res chain seq x y z
N MET A 1 -55.07 -16.97 28.69
CA MET A 1 -54.03 -17.73 27.97
C MET A 1 -52.77 -16.85 27.96
N ASP A 2 -52.11 -16.57 29.08
CA ASP A 2 -51.41 -17.52 29.97
C ASP A 2 -50.81 -18.62 29.11
N ILE A 3 -49.51 -18.73 28.87
CA ILE A 3 -48.39 -18.89 29.83
C ILE A 3 -47.13 -18.65 28.97
N LEU A 4 -46.32 -17.62 29.21
CA LEU A 4 -45.10 -17.67 30.01
C LEU A 4 -44.33 -19.01 29.93
N ASN A 5 -43.04 -18.92 29.60
CA ASN A 5 -41.98 -19.94 29.66
C ASN A 5 -41.77 -20.85 28.43
N LYS A 6 -40.92 -20.36 27.53
CA LYS A 6 -39.77 -21.18 27.12
C LYS A 6 -38.50 -20.34 26.98
N ALA A 7 -38.16 -19.66 28.07
CA ALA A 7 -36.78 -19.34 28.35
C ALA A 7 -35.99 -20.65 28.57
N THR A 8 -34.72 -20.63 28.19
CA THR A 8 -33.62 -21.49 28.69
C THR A 8 -33.40 -22.84 28.01
N LYS A 9 -32.35 -22.88 27.17
CA LYS A 9 -31.20 -23.83 27.25
C LYS A 9 -30.25 -23.47 26.10
N SER A 10 -29.37 -22.48 26.31
CA SER A 10 -28.02 -22.65 26.87
C SER A 10 -27.09 -23.37 25.89
N GLY A 11 -26.13 -22.61 25.36
CA GLY A 11 -25.09 -23.08 24.45
C GLY A 11 -24.16 -21.98 23.97
N ILE A 12 -23.82 -21.04 24.85
CA ILE A 12 -22.68 -20.14 24.67
C ILE A 12 -21.44 -21.02 24.77
N LEU A 13 -20.80 -21.33 23.64
CA LEU A 13 -19.46 -21.92 23.59
C LEU A 13 -18.47 -20.79 23.30
N VAL A 14 -18.18 -19.96 24.32
CA VAL A 14 -16.96 -19.14 24.31
C VAL A 14 -15.81 -20.09 24.61
N MET A 15 -15.05 -20.47 23.59
CA MET A 15 -13.77 -21.14 23.79
C MET A 15 -12.73 -20.06 24.16
N VAL A 16 -12.74 -19.68 25.43
CA VAL A 16 -11.65 -18.93 26.07
C VAL A 16 -10.45 -19.86 26.10
N LEU A 17 -9.61 -19.83 25.06
CA LEU A 17 -8.26 -20.37 25.16
C LEU A 17 -7.42 -19.30 25.86
N SER A 18 -7.29 -19.47 27.17
CA SER A 18 -6.41 -18.72 28.05
C SER A 18 -4.95 -18.83 27.59
N ILE A 19 -4.43 -17.81 26.93
CA ILE A 19 -2.99 -17.52 26.94
C ILE A 19 -2.76 -16.62 28.16
N SER A 20 -2.65 -17.25 29.32
CA SER A 20 -2.06 -16.63 30.49
C SER A 20 -0.54 -16.73 30.35
N PHE A 21 0.06 -15.76 29.66
CA PHE A 21 1.46 -15.41 29.92
C PHE A 21 1.54 -13.91 30.19
N PHE A 22 1.38 -13.61 31.47
CA PHE A 22 2.01 -12.47 32.13
C PHE A 22 3.44 -12.31 31.60
N SER A 23 3.73 -11.17 30.99
CA SER A 23 5.07 -10.61 31.05
C SER A 23 4.94 -9.22 31.65
N PRO A 24 5.20 -9.06 32.96
CA PRO A 24 5.35 -7.76 33.56
C PRO A 24 6.66 -7.15 33.04
N TRP A 25 6.59 -5.89 32.63
CA TRP A 25 7.62 -4.88 32.80
C TRP A 25 9.01 -5.43 33.20
N SER A 26 9.81 -5.79 32.19
CA SER A 26 11.26 -5.79 32.34
C SER A 26 11.74 -4.43 31.86
N GLY A 27 11.81 -3.48 32.79
CA GLY A 27 12.70 -2.35 32.59
C GLY A 27 14.13 -2.87 32.56
N LEU A 28 14.84 -2.62 31.46
CA LEU A 28 16.28 -2.46 31.53
C LEU A 28 16.66 -1.25 30.69
N ILE A 29 17.20 -0.26 31.40
CA ILE A 29 17.97 0.85 30.87
C ILE A 29 19.14 0.28 30.06
N VAL A 30 19.35 0.84 28.87
CA VAL A 30 20.67 1.03 28.25
C VAL A 30 20.59 2.43 27.63
N GLU A 31 20.75 3.50 28.41
CA GLU A 31 22.04 4.16 28.69
C GLU A 31 23.26 3.39 28.17
N GLY A 32 23.89 3.95 27.15
CA GLY A 32 25.14 3.43 26.61
C GLY A 32 25.13 3.41 25.10
N SER A 33 25.72 4.45 24.52
CA SER A 33 26.36 4.44 23.21
C SER A 33 27.04 3.10 22.90
N PRO A 34 27.23 2.73 21.62
CA PRO A 34 28.22 1.72 21.27
C PRO A 34 29.62 2.25 21.65
N SER A 35 30.02 2.06 22.91
CA SER A 35 31.42 1.95 23.26
C SER A 35 31.86 0.58 22.79
N THR A 36 32.31 0.50 21.54
CA THR A 36 33.14 -0.62 21.11
C THR A 36 34.39 -0.63 21.97
N ILE A 37 34.55 -1.70 22.74
CA ILE A 37 35.72 -1.97 23.55
C ILE A 37 36.96 -1.99 22.65
N ILE A 38 37.88 -1.10 22.99
CA ILE A 38 39.26 -1.09 22.50
C ILE A 38 39.94 -2.30 23.15
N ASN A 39 40.01 -3.43 22.44
CA ASN A 39 41.00 -4.44 22.78
C ASN A 39 42.36 -3.86 22.41
N GLY A 40 43.20 -3.69 23.43
CA GLY A 40 44.48 -3.03 23.34
C GLY A 40 45.36 -3.58 22.24
N SER A 41 45.73 -2.69 21.33
CA SER A 41 47.07 -2.59 20.80
C SER A 41 47.34 -1.10 20.59
N GLU A 42 48.07 -0.49 21.52
CA GLU A 42 48.82 0.71 21.18
C GLU A 42 49.78 0.34 20.05
N GLN A 43 49.44 0.74 18.84
CA GLN A 43 50.41 1.04 17.81
C GLN A 43 50.04 2.38 17.20
N GLU A 44 50.54 3.40 17.87
CA GLU A 44 50.92 4.71 17.36
C GLU A 44 51.34 4.64 15.88
N ILE A 45 50.49 5.12 14.96
CA ILE A 45 50.92 5.66 13.65
C ILE A 45 50.05 6.88 13.33
N LEU A 46 50.58 8.04 13.70
CA LEU A 46 50.72 9.26 12.89
C LEU A 46 49.52 9.69 12.01
N SER A 47 48.91 10.81 12.41
CA SER A 47 48.43 11.90 11.54
C SER A 47 48.22 11.53 10.06
N ALA A 48 47.03 11.03 9.74
CA ALA A 48 46.59 10.93 8.35
C ALA A 48 45.05 11.02 8.27
N ASN A 49 44.60 12.23 7.89
CA ASN A 49 43.39 12.50 7.11
C ASN A 49 42.03 12.30 7.80
N ASP A 50 41.71 13.25 8.69
CA ASP A 50 40.35 13.55 9.17
C ASP A 50 39.37 13.84 8.00
N ASP A 51 39.91 14.29 6.86
CA ASP A 51 39.17 14.59 5.63
C ASP A 51 38.46 13.36 5.00
N PHE A 52 38.94 12.13 5.29
CA PHE A 52 38.39 10.91 4.71
C PHE A 52 37.12 10.43 5.42
N TYR A 53 36.99 10.64 6.72
CA TYR A 53 35.77 10.25 7.46
C TYR A 53 34.61 11.24 7.22
N HIS A 54 34.93 12.52 7.03
CA HIS A 54 33.94 13.53 6.66
C HIS A 54 33.40 13.34 5.23
N ASN A 55 34.27 13.00 4.27
CA ASN A 55 33.84 12.81 2.89
C ASN A 55 33.00 11.53 2.71
N SER A 56 33.27 10.46 3.49
CA SER A 56 32.54 9.20 3.38
C SER A 56 31.14 9.30 3.95
N SER A 57 30.96 10.11 5.00
CA SER A 57 29.63 10.43 5.53
C SER A 57 28.84 11.26 4.53
N ALA A 58 29.44 12.33 4.01
CA ALA A 58 28.79 13.21 3.04
C ALA A 58 28.44 12.50 1.72
N THR A 59 29.31 11.62 1.23
CA THR A 59 29.02 10.78 0.04
C THR A 59 27.97 9.73 0.36
N PHE A 60 28.01 9.07 1.52
CA PHE A 60 26.95 8.14 1.93
C PHE A 60 25.60 8.86 1.97
N PHE A 61 25.49 9.99 2.69
CA PHE A 61 24.26 10.80 2.74
C PHE A 61 23.80 11.30 1.38
N ALA A 62 24.71 11.75 0.51
CA ALA A 62 24.37 12.19 -0.85
C ALA A 62 23.84 11.01 -1.69
N THR A 63 24.45 9.83 -1.58
CA THR A 63 23.99 8.61 -2.25
C THR A 63 22.65 8.13 -1.69
N VAL A 64 22.41 8.18 -0.38
CA VAL A 64 21.11 7.78 0.18
C VAL A 64 20.00 8.76 -0.25
N ASN A 65 20.31 10.06 -0.33
CA ASN A 65 19.34 11.08 -0.74
C ASN A 65 19.04 11.05 -2.25
N SER A 66 19.99 10.60 -3.09
CA SER A 66 19.80 10.50 -4.54
C SER A 66 19.11 9.21 -5.01
N LEU A 67 18.94 8.23 -4.12
CA LEU A 67 18.25 6.97 -4.42
C LEU A 67 16.75 7.00 -4.12
N GLN A 68 16.20 8.14 -3.67
CA GLN A 68 14.75 8.25 -3.58
C GLN A 68 14.17 8.26 -4.99
N PRO A 69 13.35 7.25 -5.36
CA PRO A 69 12.66 7.29 -6.64
C PRO A 69 11.80 8.56 -6.67
N SER A 70 12.05 9.43 -7.65
CA SER A 70 11.15 10.54 -7.91
C SER A 70 9.84 9.95 -8.42
N ILE A 71 8.85 9.81 -7.54
CA ILE A 71 7.52 9.32 -7.90
C ILE A 71 6.91 10.33 -8.88
N GLU A 72 6.59 9.88 -10.10
CA GLU A 72 5.90 10.72 -11.08
C GLU A 72 4.47 10.95 -10.59
N THR A 73 4.06 12.22 -10.49
CA THR A 73 2.71 12.59 -10.07
C THR A 73 1.94 13.28 -11.20
N ARG A 74 0.66 12.94 -11.37
CA ARG A 74 -0.21 13.52 -12.39
C ARG A 74 -1.59 13.84 -11.84
N LYS A 75 -2.13 15.02 -12.17
CA LYS A 75 -3.53 15.34 -11.91
C LYS A 75 -4.42 14.58 -12.89
N ILE A 76 -5.38 13.81 -12.37
CA ILE A 76 -6.21 12.92 -13.18
C ILE A 76 -7.67 12.96 -12.71
N THR A 77 -8.58 12.70 -13.63
CA THR A 77 -9.98 12.43 -13.32
C THR A 77 -10.15 10.92 -13.10
N VAL A 78 -10.62 10.56 -11.91
CA VAL A 78 -10.87 9.18 -11.51
C VAL A 78 -12.37 8.93 -11.53
N THR A 79 -12.79 7.87 -12.20
CA THR A 79 -14.16 7.38 -12.14
C THR A 79 -14.20 5.90 -11.76
N ALA A 80 -15.40 5.32 -11.67
CA ALA A 80 -15.59 3.94 -11.28
C ALA A 80 -16.41 3.18 -12.33
N TYR A 81 -16.10 1.90 -12.49
CA TYR A 81 -16.87 0.96 -13.30
C TYR A 81 -17.06 -0.37 -12.55
N SER A 82 -18.04 -1.16 -12.96
CA SER A 82 -18.32 -2.47 -12.38
C SER A 82 -18.57 -3.51 -13.46
N SER A 83 -18.09 -4.74 -13.24
CA SER A 83 -18.28 -5.90 -14.13
C SER A 83 -19.70 -6.50 -14.09
N THR A 84 -20.72 -5.69 -13.85
CA THR A 84 -22.11 -6.16 -13.92
C THR A 84 -22.40 -6.63 -15.35
N PRO A 85 -22.95 -7.85 -15.56
CA PRO A 85 -23.17 -8.45 -16.89
C PRO A 85 -23.90 -7.52 -17.88
N ASP A 86 -24.72 -6.62 -17.34
CA ASP A 86 -25.47 -5.59 -18.05
C ASP A 86 -24.57 -4.58 -18.83
N GLN A 87 -23.25 -4.61 -18.63
CA GLN A 87 -22.27 -3.66 -19.20
C GLN A 87 -21.12 -4.33 -19.98
N THR A 88 -21.07 -5.66 -20.04
CA THR A 88 -19.95 -6.41 -20.62
C THR A 88 -20.43 -7.60 -21.44
N ASP A 89 -19.70 -7.93 -22.51
CA ASP A 89 -19.93 -9.15 -23.30
C ASP A 89 -19.63 -10.43 -22.49
N ASP A 90 -19.75 -11.61 -23.13
CA ASP A 90 -19.69 -13.00 -22.64
C ASP A 90 -18.62 -13.37 -21.56
N SER A 91 -17.71 -12.47 -21.17
CA SER A 91 -16.73 -12.63 -20.09
C SER A 91 -16.55 -11.37 -19.21
N PRO A 92 -17.54 -10.99 -18.36
CA PRO A 92 -17.55 -9.77 -17.53
C PRO A 92 -16.31 -9.55 -16.64
N PHE A 93 -15.64 -10.64 -16.29
CA PHE A 93 -14.62 -10.66 -15.25
C PHE A 93 -13.21 -10.84 -15.79
N ILE A 94 -13.01 -10.82 -17.11
CA ILE A 94 -11.69 -10.90 -17.74
C ILE A 94 -11.25 -9.49 -18.16
N THR A 95 -10.13 -9.02 -17.62
CA THR A 95 -9.56 -7.70 -17.96
C THR A 95 -8.87 -7.73 -19.33
N ALA A 96 -8.54 -6.57 -19.90
CA ALA A 96 -7.76 -6.50 -21.15
C ALA A 96 -6.36 -7.14 -21.05
N SER A 97 -5.78 -7.28 -19.86
CA SER A 97 -4.54 -8.04 -19.62
C SER A 97 -4.74 -9.57 -19.65
N GLY A 98 -5.99 -10.05 -19.66
CA GLY A 98 -6.35 -11.47 -19.58
C GLY A 98 -6.45 -12.01 -18.15
N ALA A 99 -6.31 -11.16 -17.13
CA ALA A 99 -6.47 -11.52 -15.73
C ALA A 99 -7.96 -11.52 -15.32
N TRP A 100 -8.27 -12.22 -14.22
CA TRP A 100 -9.56 -12.05 -13.56
C TRP A 100 -9.61 -10.70 -12.84
N VAL A 101 -10.75 -10.02 -12.83
CA VAL A 101 -10.91 -8.77 -12.07
C VAL A 101 -10.74 -9.01 -10.57
N TYR A 102 -10.12 -8.05 -9.89
CA TYR A 102 -9.89 -8.07 -8.45
C TYR A 102 -9.87 -6.65 -7.89
N ASP A 103 -9.97 -6.54 -6.56
CA ASP A 103 -9.88 -5.25 -5.89
C ASP A 103 -8.48 -4.63 -6.08
N GLY A 104 -8.40 -3.52 -6.80
CA GLY A 104 -7.14 -2.88 -7.19
C GLY A 104 -6.90 -2.79 -8.69
N VAL A 105 -7.78 -3.36 -9.52
CA VAL A 105 -7.73 -3.19 -10.98
C VAL A 105 -8.13 -1.78 -11.38
N ILE A 106 -7.38 -1.19 -12.32
CA ILE A 106 -7.74 0.06 -12.97
C ILE A 106 -7.64 -0.06 -14.50
N ALA A 107 -8.47 0.73 -15.17
CA ALA A 107 -8.45 0.90 -16.61
C ALA A 107 -7.76 2.23 -16.98
N SER A 108 -6.75 2.16 -17.85
CA SER A 108 -6.04 3.34 -18.36
C SER A 108 -5.48 3.11 -19.75
N ASN A 109 -5.67 4.06 -20.66
CA ASN A 109 -5.16 3.97 -22.04
C ASN A 109 -3.72 4.45 -22.18
N PHE A 110 -3.29 5.42 -21.36
CA PHE A 110 -1.96 6.03 -21.46
C PHE A 110 -0.87 5.34 -20.64
N LEU A 111 -1.25 4.44 -19.72
CA LEU A 111 -0.29 3.64 -18.94
C LEU A 111 -0.15 2.24 -19.53
N PRO A 112 1.06 1.64 -19.53
CA PRO A 112 1.24 0.25 -19.91
C PRO A 112 0.56 -0.69 -18.90
N PHE A 113 0.31 -1.93 -19.33
CA PHE A 113 -0.22 -2.95 -18.43
C PHE A 113 0.78 -3.30 -17.34
N GLY A 114 0.27 -3.62 -16.14
CA GLY A 114 1.07 -3.92 -14.96
C GLY A 114 1.58 -2.69 -14.21
N THR A 115 1.39 -1.48 -14.75
CA THR A 115 1.81 -0.26 -14.06
C THR A 115 1.12 -0.12 -12.72
N LYS A 116 1.91 0.20 -11.69
CA LYS A 116 1.45 0.37 -10.32
C LYS A 116 1.22 1.85 -10.04
N VAL A 117 0.03 2.18 -9.55
CA VAL A 117 -0.31 3.55 -9.19
C VAL A 117 -0.94 3.64 -7.81
N ARG A 118 -0.90 4.82 -7.22
CA ARG A 118 -1.56 5.15 -5.95
C ARG A 118 -2.35 6.44 -6.09
N PHE A 119 -3.45 6.53 -5.34
CA PHE A 119 -4.26 7.74 -5.22
C PHE A 119 -4.31 8.17 -3.74
N PRO A 120 -3.31 8.91 -3.25
CA PRO A 120 -3.15 9.19 -1.82
C PRO A 120 -4.36 9.87 -1.17
N GLU A 121 -5.03 10.78 -1.90
CA GLU A 121 -6.16 11.53 -1.38
C GLU A 121 -7.45 10.70 -1.28
N LEU A 122 -7.57 9.65 -2.11
CA LEU A 122 -8.78 8.82 -2.19
C LEU A 122 -8.64 7.51 -1.40
N PHE A 123 -7.50 6.84 -1.51
CA PHE A 123 -7.28 5.50 -0.97
C PHE A 123 -6.03 5.39 -0.09
N ARG A 124 -5.40 6.51 0.28
CA ARG A 124 -4.19 6.57 1.11
C ARG A 124 -3.05 5.72 0.55
N ASP A 125 -2.85 4.53 1.10
CA ASP A 125 -1.72 3.65 0.79
C ASP A 125 -2.05 2.51 -0.17
N LYS A 126 -3.29 2.45 -0.66
CA LYS A 126 -3.72 1.39 -1.57
C LYS A 126 -3.04 1.54 -2.93
N VAL A 127 -2.41 0.47 -3.38
CA VAL A 127 -1.79 0.36 -4.70
C VAL A 127 -2.78 -0.30 -5.66
N PHE A 128 -2.85 0.27 -6.86
CA PHE A 128 -3.67 -0.18 -7.97
C PHE A 128 -2.78 -0.61 -9.12
N THR A 129 -3.27 -1.53 -9.95
CA THR A 129 -2.53 -2.07 -11.10
C THR A 129 -3.34 -1.85 -12.38
N VAL A 130 -2.68 -1.36 -13.42
CA VAL A 130 -3.27 -1.20 -14.76
C VAL A 130 -3.38 -2.56 -15.41
N ASP A 131 -4.55 -3.18 -15.28
CA ASP A 131 -4.86 -4.46 -15.90
C ASP A 131 -5.92 -4.35 -17.00
N ASP A 132 -6.56 -3.20 -17.13
CA ASP A 132 -7.64 -2.99 -18.07
C ASP A 132 -7.44 -1.76 -18.97
N LYS A 133 -8.23 -1.67 -20.04
CA LYS A 133 -8.20 -0.56 -21.01
C LYS A 133 -9.54 0.13 -21.09
N MET A 134 -9.47 1.44 -21.31
CA MET A 134 -10.65 2.26 -21.53
C MET A 134 -10.98 2.31 -23.02
N HIS A 135 -12.20 2.70 -23.36
CA HIS A 135 -12.55 3.00 -24.75
C HIS A 135 -11.62 4.09 -25.33
N GLU A 136 -11.19 3.93 -26.58
CA GLU A 136 -10.21 4.79 -27.29
C GLU A 136 -10.48 6.31 -27.25
N ARG A 137 -11.74 6.73 -27.02
CA ARG A 137 -12.12 8.13 -26.93
C ARG A 137 -11.55 8.84 -25.69
N PHE A 138 -11.11 8.08 -24.69
CA PHE A 138 -10.49 8.58 -23.48
C PHE A 138 -9.00 8.30 -23.54
N THR A 139 -8.19 9.34 -23.68
CA THR A 139 -6.77 9.16 -24.01
C THR A 139 -5.88 9.23 -22.77
N ASP A 140 -5.85 10.35 -22.06
CA ASP A 140 -4.69 10.73 -21.25
C ASP A 140 -5.00 11.43 -19.93
N THR A 141 -6.27 11.76 -19.68
CA THR A 141 -6.70 12.54 -18.51
C THR A 141 -7.63 11.79 -17.55
N ARG A 142 -7.96 10.54 -17.86
CA ARG A 142 -8.93 9.75 -17.09
C ARG A 142 -8.45 8.35 -16.77
N VAL A 143 -8.81 7.87 -15.59
CA VAL A 143 -8.61 6.50 -15.12
C VAL A 143 -9.92 6.01 -14.50
N ASP A 144 -10.29 4.76 -14.77
CA ASP A 144 -11.49 4.14 -14.20
C ASP A 144 -11.08 3.02 -13.23
N ILE A 145 -11.56 3.07 -11.99
CA ILE A 145 -11.30 2.07 -10.95
C ILE A 145 -12.39 1.02 -10.97
N TRP A 146 -12.01 -0.26 -10.90
CA TRP A 146 -12.95 -1.35 -10.83
C TRP A 146 -13.58 -1.49 -9.44
N PHE A 147 -14.89 -1.71 -9.40
CA PHE A 147 -15.66 -2.03 -8.20
C PHE A 147 -16.46 -3.32 -8.39
N PRO A 148 -16.66 -4.11 -7.31
CA PRO A 148 -17.40 -5.37 -7.39
C PRO A 148 -18.89 -5.18 -7.65
N ASP A 149 -19.47 -4.06 -7.24
CA ASP A 149 -20.90 -3.75 -7.37
C ASP A 149 -21.15 -2.37 -7.95
N ARG A 150 -22.27 -2.24 -8.67
CA ARG A 150 -22.66 -1.01 -9.38
C ARG A 150 -23.02 0.13 -8.42
N GLU A 151 -23.57 -0.20 -7.25
CA GLU A 151 -23.97 0.79 -6.25
C GLU A 151 -22.73 1.53 -5.73
N SER A 152 -21.69 0.80 -5.32
CA SER A 152 -20.40 1.38 -4.90
C SER A 152 -19.75 2.21 -5.99
N ALA A 153 -19.80 1.77 -7.26
CA ALA A 153 -19.28 2.55 -8.38
C ALA A 153 -20.05 3.89 -8.57
N GLN A 154 -21.37 3.87 -8.39
CA GLN A 154 -22.21 5.07 -8.47
C GLN A 154 -21.99 6.02 -7.30
N GLU A 155 -21.87 5.48 -6.08
CA GLU A 155 -21.56 6.26 -4.87
C GLU A 155 -20.19 6.92 -4.93
N PHE A 156 -19.20 6.24 -5.54
CA PHE A 156 -17.87 6.80 -5.71
C PHE A 156 -17.89 8.06 -6.60
N GLY A 157 -18.64 7.99 -7.72
CA GLY A 157 -18.82 9.10 -8.64
C GLY A 157 -17.56 9.50 -9.40
N ILE A 158 -17.47 10.78 -9.78
CA ILE A 158 -16.31 11.35 -10.48
C ILE A 158 -15.53 12.19 -9.48
N LYS A 159 -14.21 11.96 -9.40
CA LYS A 159 -13.31 12.70 -8.52
C LYS A 159 -12.08 13.16 -9.29
N GLU A 160 -11.59 14.37 -8.99
CA GLU A 160 -10.28 14.83 -9.43
C GLU A 160 -9.28 14.60 -8.28
N THR A 161 -8.13 14.02 -8.57
CA THR A 161 -7.09 13.77 -7.57
C THR A 161 -5.70 13.73 -8.20
N ILE A 162 -4.68 13.57 -7.36
CA ILE A 162 -3.31 13.31 -7.76
C ILE A 162 -3.09 11.80 -7.78
N MET A 163 -2.62 11.31 -8.93
CA MET A 163 -2.15 9.94 -9.12
C MET A 163 -0.63 9.93 -9.03
N GLU A 164 -0.11 9.00 -8.24
CA GLU A 164 1.32 8.68 -8.14
C GLU A 164 1.60 7.42 -8.95
N ILE A 165 2.59 7.46 -9.84
CA ILE A 165 3.03 6.32 -10.65
C ILE A 165 4.29 5.75 -9.99
N LEU A 166 4.24 4.46 -9.64
CA LEU A 166 5.30 3.78 -8.90
C LEU A 166 6.25 3.03 -9.85
N GLU A 167 5.69 2.22 -10.76
CA GLU A 167 6.41 1.33 -11.69
C GLU A 167 5.59 1.08 -12.97
#